data_AF-A0A1C6U2Y9-F1
#
_entry.id   AF-A0A1C6U2Y9-F1
#
_cell.length_a   1.000
_cell.length_b   1.000
_cell.length_c   1.000
_cell.angle_alpha   90.00
_cell.angle_beta   90.00
_cell.angle_gamma   90.00
#
_symmetry.space_group_name_H-M   'P 1'
#
loop_
_entity.id
_entity.type
_entity.pdbx_description
1 polymer ?
#
loop_
_entity_poly.entity_id
_entity_poly.type
_entity_poly.pdbx_seq_one_letter_code
_entity_poly.pdbx_strand_id
1 'polypeptide(L)'
;MSYQPGQRVALVHTSDPHTRLRAGDTGTVRRHDQRQNIVEVAWDSGSTLSMCLDDGDRIAPATTPPPTGDPVAEATEWAAALRRMRAAGTEAGQTAAEWWAQDTIGARASGDTRLTARRILAGIHDGDPAVLDTLPHFFSAGDSVDAAGWELFADATGDVSGWFGLRIQQRDEAMTVYRDAFATVAEERVADLCHLAASPTGRDVSHLHPDRVHLGDVGVFSGEWAMTAGPDGDDRFEIGFAGTLIDHWNGWAVFSCTRPVAEAIVADQYRLRDQHCRSLREQGVPEDDLDRRVDADLADLSFDGDVLVADQRALSDDPEAIERVAPDGDGRYVVMGRSWCWEAVDPYACDRIVGDLPDPNQA
;
A
#
# COMPACT_ATOMS: atom_id res chain seq x y z
N MET A 1 56.17 32.56 -13.04
CA MET A 1 55.91 31.61 -11.93
C MET A 1 55.75 30.23 -12.57
N SER A 2 56.32 29.15 -12.03
CA SER A 2 56.17 27.80 -12.64
C SER A 2 55.22 26.95 -11.81
N TYR A 3 54.16 26.45 -12.44
CA TYR A 3 53.25 25.47 -11.86
C TYR A 3 53.77 24.04 -12.10
N GLN A 4 53.68 23.17 -11.09
CA GLN A 4 54.11 21.78 -11.17
C GLN A 4 52.91 20.84 -11.43
N PRO A 5 53.06 19.78 -12.23
CA PRO A 5 52.07 18.71 -12.28
C PRO A 5 51.74 18.18 -10.88
N GLY A 6 50.46 18.01 -10.58
CA GLY A 6 49.96 17.62 -9.26
C GLY A 6 49.75 18.79 -8.28
N GLN A 7 50.18 20.00 -8.61
CA GLN A 7 49.96 21.17 -7.76
C GLN A 7 48.48 21.56 -7.71
N ARG A 8 47.98 21.84 -6.50
CA ARG A 8 46.64 22.41 -6.30
C ARG A 8 46.63 23.90 -6.56
N VAL A 9 45.64 24.34 -7.33
CA VAL A 9 45.45 25.74 -7.69
C VAL A 9 43.99 26.13 -7.53
N ALA A 10 43.76 27.41 -7.26
CA ALA A 10 42.44 28.03 -7.25
C ALA A 10 42.35 29.04 -8.39
N LEU A 11 41.20 29.09 -9.05
CA LEU A 11 40.88 30.08 -10.06
C LEU A 11 40.75 31.45 -9.38
N VAL A 12 41.55 32.42 -9.81
CA VAL A 12 41.44 33.81 -9.34
C VAL A 12 40.60 34.62 -10.33
N HIS A 13 40.84 34.42 -11.62
CA HIS A 13 40.13 35.12 -12.68
C HIS A 13 40.27 34.35 -14.01
N THR A 14 39.24 34.41 -14.84
CA THR A 14 39.31 33.97 -16.24
C THR A 14 38.58 34.93 -17.14
N SER A 15 39.12 35.12 -18.34
CA SER A 15 38.55 35.96 -19.39
C SER A 15 37.61 35.19 -20.32
N ASP A 16 37.52 33.86 -20.21
CA ASP A 16 36.64 33.01 -21.02
C ASP A 16 35.16 33.22 -20.62
N PRO A 17 34.32 33.82 -21.48
CA PRO A 17 32.91 34.04 -21.17
C PRO A 17 32.06 32.76 -21.27
N HIS A 18 32.61 31.67 -21.80
CA HIS A 18 31.90 30.42 -22.04
C HIS A 18 32.16 29.36 -20.95
N THR A 19 33.06 29.62 -20.01
CA THR A 19 33.29 28.71 -18.88
C THR A 19 32.23 28.84 -17.79
N ARG A 20 31.94 27.72 -17.14
CA ARG A 20 31.13 27.67 -15.91
C ARG A 20 31.97 27.87 -14.65
N LEU A 21 33.29 27.91 -14.77
CA LEU A 21 34.18 28.09 -13.62
C LEU A 21 34.01 29.48 -13.01
N ARG A 22 34.08 29.55 -11.68
CA ARG A 22 34.01 30.78 -10.88
C ARG A 22 35.30 30.99 -10.10
N ALA A 23 35.62 32.25 -9.81
CA ALA A 23 36.73 32.56 -8.93
C ALA A 23 36.56 31.83 -7.58
N GLY A 24 37.58 31.12 -7.13
CA GLY A 24 37.55 30.23 -5.98
C GLY A 24 37.51 28.74 -6.34
N ASP A 25 37.07 28.37 -7.55
CA ASP A 25 37.06 26.97 -8.00
C ASP A 25 38.47 26.40 -7.95
N THR A 26 38.59 25.15 -7.52
CA THR A 26 39.89 24.51 -7.32
C THR A 26 40.11 23.37 -8.30
N GLY A 27 41.38 23.15 -8.62
CA GLY A 27 41.79 22.14 -9.59
C GLY A 27 43.23 21.70 -9.39
N THR A 28 43.58 20.62 -10.07
CA THR A 28 44.92 20.03 -10.05
C THR A 28 45.61 20.30 -11.37
N VAL A 29 46.79 20.92 -11.32
CA VAL A 29 47.62 21.16 -12.50
C VAL A 29 48.01 19.81 -13.10
N ARG A 30 47.65 19.57 -14.36
CA ARG A 30 48.08 18.40 -15.13
C ARG A 30 49.43 18.65 -15.77
N ARG A 31 49.58 19.84 -16.36
CA ARG A 31 50.74 20.22 -17.14
C ARG A 31 50.85 21.75 -17.22
N HIS A 32 52.06 22.25 -17.31
CA HIS A 32 52.35 23.65 -17.60
C HIS A 32 53.27 23.74 -18.82
N ASP A 33 52.77 24.30 -19.92
CA ASP A 33 53.59 24.64 -21.08
C ASP A 33 54.20 26.04 -20.89
N GLN A 34 55.47 26.07 -20.49
CA GLN A 34 56.18 27.32 -20.24
C GLN A 34 56.45 28.15 -21.51
N ARG A 35 56.39 27.56 -22.71
CA ARG A 35 56.62 28.30 -23.97
C ARG A 35 55.39 29.10 -24.37
N GLN A 36 54.21 28.56 -24.07
CA GLN A 36 52.93 29.20 -24.37
C GLN A 36 52.30 29.87 -23.14
N ASN A 37 52.90 29.69 -21.96
CA ASN A 37 52.39 30.13 -20.65
C ASN A 37 50.95 29.63 -20.38
N ILE A 38 50.67 28.39 -20.79
CA ILE A 38 49.37 27.72 -20.63
C ILE A 38 49.47 26.65 -19.55
N VAL A 39 48.55 26.68 -18.59
CA VAL A 39 48.43 25.68 -17.53
C VAL A 39 47.18 24.84 -17.75
N GLU A 40 47.36 23.56 -18.05
CA GLU A 40 46.27 22.59 -18.13
C GLU A 40 45.87 22.18 -16.71
N VAL A 41 44.61 22.38 -16.36
CA VAL A 41 44.07 22.09 -15.03
C VAL A 41 42.91 21.10 -15.15
N ALA A 42 42.95 20.04 -14.34
CA ALA A 42 41.78 19.21 -14.06
C ALA A 42 41.02 19.87 -12.91
N TRP A 43 39.92 20.55 -13.22
CA TRP A 43 39.09 21.21 -12.21
C TRP A 43 38.21 20.20 -11.50
N ASP A 44 37.96 20.41 -10.21
CA ASP A 44 37.16 19.48 -9.39
C ASP A 44 35.70 19.40 -9.84
N SER A 45 35.23 20.43 -10.55
CA SER A 45 33.92 20.46 -11.23
C SER A 45 33.85 19.54 -12.46
N GLY A 46 34.94 18.88 -12.84
CA GLY A 46 35.06 18.05 -14.05
C GLY A 46 35.47 18.84 -15.30
N SER A 47 35.60 20.17 -15.22
CA SER A 47 36.11 20.98 -16.32
C SER A 47 37.59 20.66 -16.62
N THR A 48 37.97 20.74 -17.89
CA THR A 48 39.36 20.57 -18.37
C THR A 48 39.93 21.87 -18.93
N LEU A 49 39.29 23.01 -18.63
CA LEU A 49 39.70 24.30 -19.15
C LEU A 49 41.15 24.60 -18.78
N SER A 50 41.94 24.95 -19.80
CA SER A 50 43.33 25.36 -19.65
C SER A 50 43.40 26.87 -19.41
N MET A 51 44.34 27.31 -18.57
CA MET A 51 44.52 28.71 -18.19
C MET A 51 45.61 29.34 -19.05
N CYS A 52 45.24 30.38 -19.80
CA CYS A 52 46.14 31.18 -20.62
C CYS A 52 46.66 32.37 -19.80
N LEU A 53 47.79 32.20 -19.11
CA LEU A 53 48.29 33.19 -18.15
C LEU A 53 48.70 34.53 -18.79
N ASP A 54 49.02 34.51 -20.08
CA ASP A 54 49.32 35.71 -20.87
C ASP A 54 48.06 36.44 -21.37
N ASP A 55 46.89 35.79 -21.34
CA ASP A 55 45.61 36.31 -21.85
C ASP A 55 44.60 36.62 -20.74
N GLY A 56 45.14 37.07 -19.61
CA GLY A 56 44.36 37.59 -18.49
C GLY A 56 43.93 36.54 -17.47
N ASP A 57 44.02 35.24 -17.75
CA ASP A 57 43.70 34.20 -16.76
C ASP A 57 44.66 34.25 -15.56
N ARG A 58 44.13 34.02 -14.36
CA ARG A 58 44.90 34.04 -13.12
C ARG A 58 44.52 32.85 -12.25
N ILE A 59 45.55 32.14 -11.80
CA ILE A 59 45.43 31.05 -10.81
C ILE A 59 46.45 31.25 -9.70
N ALA A 60 46.06 30.93 -8.47
CA ALA A 60 46.94 30.98 -7.31
C ALA A 60 47.17 29.57 -6.76
N PRO A 61 48.36 29.25 -6.20
CA PRO A 61 48.54 28.03 -5.43
C PRO A 61 47.47 27.96 -4.34
N ALA A 62 46.70 26.87 -4.34
CA ALA A 62 45.75 26.62 -3.27
C ALA A 62 46.55 26.04 -2.10
N THR A 63 46.87 26.86 -1.10
CA THR A 63 47.18 26.33 0.23
C THR A 63 45.91 25.67 0.73
N THR A 64 45.82 24.36 0.60
CA THR A 64 44.82 23.55 1.31
C THR A 64 45.09 23.73 2.80
N PRO A 65 44.22 24.40 3.59
CA PRO A 65 44.21 24.06 5.00
C PRO A 65 43.79 22.58 5.08
N PRO A 66 44.46 21.75 5.91
CA PRO A 66 43.90 20.42 6.20
C PRO A 66 42.45 20.60 6.65
N PRO A 67 41.53 19.68 6.32
CA PRO A 67 40.17 19.75 6.85
C PRO A 67 40.28 19.83 8.37
N THR A 68 39.85 20.97 8.90
CA THR A 68 39.94 21.28 10.33
C THR A 68 38.86 20.56 11.14
N GLY A 69 38.05 19.72 10.49
CA GLY A 69 37.01 18.90 11.10
C GLY A 69 37.54 17.52 11.51
N ASP A 70 37.10 17.05 12.66
CA ASP A 70 37.22 15.64 13.04
C ASP A 70 36.42 14.81 12.02
N PRO A 71 37.05 13.88 11.26
CA PRO A 71 36.36 13.08 10.24
C PRO A 71 35.18 12.28 10.80
N VAL A 72 35.23 11.95 12.09
CA VAL A 72 34.14 11.25 12.78
C VAL A 72 32.96 12.20 13.03
N ALA A 73 33.22 13.47 13.34
CA ALA A 73 32.19 14.49 13.49
C ALA A 73 31.50 14.79 12.16
N GLU A 74 32.28 14.99 11.08
CA GLU A 74 31.72 15.21 9.73
C GLU A 74 30.88 14.03 9.23
N ALA A 75 31.34 12.79 9.45
CA ALA A 75 30.56 11.59 9.12
C ALA A 75 29.27 11.47 9.94
N THR A 76 29.31 11.85 11.22
CA THR A 76 28.15 11.84 12.12
C THR A 76 27.13 12.91 11.73
N GLU A 77 27.59 14.10 11.35
CA GLU A 77 26.75 15.20 10.86
C GLU A 77 26.08 14.84 9.52
N TRP A 78 26.83 14.24 8.59
CA TRP A 78 26.26 13.78 7.32
C TRP A 78 25.21 12.68 7.51
N ALA A 79 25.49 11.68 8.35
CA ALA A 79 24.51 10.65 8.69
C ALA A 79 23.24 11.24 9.34
N ALA A 80 23.38 12.30 10.15
CA ALA A 80 22.23 13.00 10.71
C ALA A 80 21.43 13.76 9.63
N ALA A 81 22.10 14.40 8.66
CA ALA A 81 21.45 15.04 7.53
C ALA A 81 20.66 14.03 6.68
N LEU A 82 21.25 12.87 6.35
CA LEU A 82 20.56 11.81 5.61
C LEU A 82 19.33 11.25 6.36
N ARG A 83 19.41 11.10 7.69
CA ARG A 83 18.24 10.71 8.49
C ARG A 83 17.11 11.73 8.41
N ARG A 84 17.43 13.02 8.41
CA ARG A 84 16.42 14.09 8.26
C ARG A 84 15.81 14.09 6.86
N MET A 85 16.63 13.92 5.81
CA MET A 85 16.15 13.77 4.44
C MET A 85 15.21 12.56 4.29
N ARG A 86 15.55 11.42 4.89
CA ARG A 86 14.68 10.24 4.93
C ARG A 86 13.35 10.54 5.63
N ALA A 87 13.40 11.17 6.81
CA ALA A 87 12.19 11.51 7.56
C ALA A 87 11.27 12.48 6.78
N ALA A 88 11.86 13.49 6.12
CA ALA A 88 11.11 14.39 5.26
C ALA A 88 10.49 13.69 4.04
N GLY A 89 11.23 12.74 3.44
CA GLY A 89 10.70 11.89 2.36
C GLY A 89 9.52 11.04 2.82
N THR A 90 9.63 10.40 4.00
CA THR A 90 8.55 9.65 4.64
C THR A 90 7.31 10.51 4.86
N GLU A 91 7.44 11.69 5.47
CA GLU A 91 6.32 12.61 5.73
C GLU A 91 5.64 13.08 4.43
N ALA A 92 6.45 13.44 3.43
CA ALA A 92 5.95 13.83 2.11
C ALA A 92 5.22 12.68 1.41
N GLY A 93 5.73 11.44 1.50
CA GLY A 93 5.09 10.25 0.96
C GLY A 93 3.74 9.96 1.61
N GLN A 94 3.65 10.05 2.94
CA GLN A 94 2.38 9.92 3.68
C GLN A 94 1.37 10.96 3.24
N THR A 95 1.80 12.23 3.19
CA THR A 95 0.94 13.34 2.79
C THR A 95 0.45 13.13 1.36
N ALA A 96 1.34 12.79 0.42
CA ALA A 96 0.98 12.56 -0.97
C ALA A 96 -0.04 11.41 -1.13
N ALA A 97 0.14 10.32 -0.40
CA ALA A 97 -0.80 9.20 -0.38
C ALA A 97 -2.18 9.61 0.17
N GLU A 98 -2.25 10.41 1.23
CA GLU A 98 -3.52 10.89 1.79
C GLU A 98 -4.27 11.82 0.84
N TRP A 99 -3.56 12.74 0.18
CA TRP A 99 -4.13 13.60 -0.85
C TRP A 99 -4.65 12.81 -2.04
N TRP A 100 -3.83 11.90 -2.57
CA TRP A 100 -4.23 11.00 -3.66
C TRP A 100 -5.45 10.16 -3.29
N ALA A 101 -5.50 9.64 -2.06
CA ALA A 101 -6.60 8.80 -1.61
C ALA A 101 -7.89 9.61 -1.52
N GLN A 102 -7.83 10.87 -1.08
CA GLN A 102 -9.01 11.73 -1.01
C GLN A 102 -9.69 11.88 -2.39
N ASP A 103 -8.90 11.99 -3.45
CA ASP A 103 -9.38 12.18 -4.83
C ASP A 103 -9.74 10.86 -5.53
N THR A 104 -9.09 9.74 -5.15
CA THR A 104 -9.24 8.44 -5.84
C THR A 104 -10.22 7.48 -5.18
N ILE A 105 -10.19 7.39 -3.85
CA ILE A 105 -11.00 6.42 -3.06
C ILE A 105 -11.75 7.07 -1.88
N GLY A 106 -11.58 8.38 -1.69
CA GLY A 106 -12.11 9.13 -0.57
C GLY A 106 -13.31 10.00 -0.94
N ALA A 107 -13.56 11.04 -0.13
CA ALA A 107 -14.78 11.85 -0.21
C ALA A 107 -14.94 12.65 -1.52
N ARG A 108 -13.88 12.82 -2.33
CA ARG A 108 -13.95 13.51 -3.62
C ARG A 108 -14.02 12.55 -4.80
N ALA A 109 -13.83 11.25 -4.56
CA ALA A 109 -13.94 10.25 -5.60
C ALA A 109 -15.40 10.10 -6.07
N SER A 110 -15.58 9.83 -7.35
CA SER A 110 -16.87 9.49 -7.94
C SER A 110 -16.94 7.99 -8.22
N GLY A 111 -18.13 7.40 -8.08
CA GLY A 111 -18.35 5.98 -8.34
C GLY A 111 -18.14 5.08 -7.12
N ASP A 112 -17.86 3.79 -7.38
CA ASP A 112 -17.67 2.78 -6.34
C ASP A 112 -16.23 2.79 -5.83
N THR A 113 -16.02 3.46 -4.70
CA THR A 113 -14.71 3.60 -4.07
C THR A 113 -14.17 2.29 -3.51
N ARG A 114 -15.04 1.37 -3.07
CA ARG A 114 -14.64 0.03 -2.59
C ARG A 114 -14.09 -0.79 -3.74
N LEU A 115 -14.80 -0.82 -4.86
CA LEU A 115 -14.36 -1.52 -6.05
C LEU A 115 -13.02 -0.96 -6.56
N THR A 116 -12.92 0.37 -6.61
CA THR A 116 -11.69 1.06 -7.03
C THR A 116 -10.51 0.70 -6.13
N ALA A 117 -10.70 0.72 -4.80
CA ALA A 117 -9.66 0.36 -3.85
C ALA A 117 -9.18 -1.10 -4.01
N ARG A 118 -10.09 -2.04 -4.29
CA ARG A 118 -9.72 -3.45 -4.52
C ARG A 118 -8.91 -3.65 -5.78
N ARG A 119 -9.31 -3.02 -6.89
CA ARG A 119 -8.55 -3.07 -8.14
C ARG A 119 -7.13 -2.53 -7.98
N ILE A 120 -6.97 -1.48 -7.18
CA ILE A 120 -5.66 -0.91 -6.86
C ILE A 120 -4.83 -1.89 -6.01
N LEU A 121 -5.41 -2.51 -4.98
CA LEU A 121 -4.72 -3.53 -4.18
C LEU A 121 -4.26 -4.73 -5.03
N ALA A 122 -5.14 -5.23 -5.92
CA ALA A 122 -4.80 -6.30 -6.83
C ALA A 122 -3.64 -5.89 -7.76
N GLY A 123 -3.71 -4.70 -8.36
CA GLY A 123 -2.64 -4.19 -9.22
C GLY A 123 -1.31 -3.97 -8.49
N ILE A 124 -1.33 -3.52 -7.23
CA ILE A 124 -0.11 -3.42 -6.39
C ILE A 124 0.48 -4.81 -6.16
N HIS A 125 -0.36 -5.79 -5.80
CA HIS A 125 0.07 -7.16 -5.55
C HIS A 125 0.68 -7.83 -6.79
N ASP A 126 0.06 -7.64 -7.95
CA ASP A 126 0.49 -8.20 -9.23
C ASP A 126 1.66 -7.44 -9.86
N GLY A 127 2.00 -6.26 -9.31
CA GLY A 127 2.99 -5.36 -9.89
C GLY A 127 2.56 -4.79 -11.24
N ASP A 128 1.26 -4.55 -11.44
CA ASP A 128 0.69 -4.00 -12.67
C ASP A 128 1.22 -2.57 -12.90
N PRO A 129 2.02 -2.33 -13.96
CA PRO A 129 2.53 -1.00 -14.26
C PRO A 129 1.42 0.05 -14.44
N ALA A 130 0.26 -0.35 -14.97
CA ALA A 130 -0.84 0.58 -15.17
C ALA A 130 -1.40 1.10 -13.84
N VAL A 131 -1.37 0.30 -12.77
CA VAL A 131 -1.77 0.73 -11.43
C VAL A 131 -0.63 1.47 -10.75
N LEU A 132 0.58 0.90 -10.79
CA LEU A 132 1.76 1.48 -10.15
C LEU A 132 2.01 2.89 -10.67
N ASP A 133 1.91 3.13 -11.99
CA ASP A 133 2.08 4.45 -12.62
C ASP A 133 1.03 5.50 -12.17
N THR A 134 -0.12 5.08 -11.61
CA THR A 134 -1.11 6.01 -11.06
C THR A 134 -0.89 6.40 -9.60
N LEU A 135 0.03 5.73 -8.91
CA LEU A 135 0.34 6.03 -7.53
C LEU A 135 1.04 7.39 -7.39
N PRO A 136 1.09 7.97 -6.18
CA PRO A 136 1.86 9.18 -5.94
C PRO A 136 3.34 8.94 -6.24
N HIS A 137 3.85 9.62 -7.26
CA HIS A 137 5.27 9.63 -7.57
C HIS A 137 5.87 10.99 -7.22
N PHE A 138 7.14 10.97 -6.84
CA PHE A 138 7.92 12.20 -6.73
C PHE A 138 8.15 12.77 -8.14
N PHE A 139 7.25 13.66 -8.59
CA PHE A 139 7.42 14.37 -9.85
C PHE A 139 8.41 15.53 -9.68
N SER A 140 9.56 15.42 -10.32
CA SER A 140 10.39 16.57 -10.68
C SER A 140 10.58 16.53 -12.19
N ALA A 141 9.50 16.81 -12.92
CA ALA A 141 9.54 16.83 -14.38
C ALA A 141 10.28 18.10 -14.84
N GLY A 142 11.59 17.98 -15.08
CA GLY A 142 12.39 18.98 -15.80
C GLY A 142 13.25 19.91 -14.97
N ASP A 143 13.16 19.88 -13.64
CA ASP A 143 14.05 20.65 -12.78
C ASP A 143 15.34 19.89 -12.53
N SER A 144 16.48 20.53 -12.79
CA SER A 144 17.77 19.99 -12.36
C SER A 144 17.73 19.74 -10.85
N VAL A 145 18.35 18.65 -10.39
CA VAL A 145 18.47 18.27 -8.97
C VAL A 145 18.85 19.48 -8.08
N ASP A 146 19.56 20.45 -8.64
CA ASP A 146 19.99 21.68 -7.97
C ASP A 146 18.88 22.71 -7.69
N ALA A 147 17.75 22.75 -8.43
CA ALA A 147 16.73 23.79 -8.28
C ALA A 147 15.70 23.49 -7.18
N ALA A 148 15.29 22.22 -7.03
CA ALA A 148 14.37 21.77 -5.99
C ALA A 148 15.08 21.11 -4.79
N GLY A 149 16.30 20.57 -4.98
CA GLY A 149 17.01 19.83 -3.94
C GLY A 149 17.46 20.69 -2.76
N TRP A 150 17.82 21.96 -3.00
CA TRP A 150 18.25 22.86 -1.93
C TRP A 150 17.12 23.26 -1.00
N GLU A 151 15.89 23.47 -1.52
CA GLU A 151 14.71 23.79 -0.72
C GLU A 151 14.34 22.59 0.16
N LEU A 152 14.27 21.40 -0.42
CA LEU A 152 14.01 20.17 0.32
C LEU A 152 15.07 19.90 1.40
N PHE A 153 16.34 20.12 1.08
CA PHE A 153 17.41 19.98 2.05
C PHE A 153 17.31 21.02 3.17
N ALA A 154 17.01 22.27 2.84
CA ALA A 154 16.82 23.34 3.81
C ALA A 154 15.63 23.06 4.73
N ASP A 155 14.50 22.63 4.20
CA ASP A 155 13.30 22.30 4.98
C ASP A 155 13.55 21.09 5.89
N ALA A 156 14.22 20.05 5.39
CA ALA A 156 14.50 18.85 6.17
C ALA A 156 15.56 19.09 7.26
N THR A 157 16.60 19.88 6.98
CA THR A 157 17.77 20.01 7.86
C THR A 157 17.83 21.31 8.65
N GLY A 158 17.10 22.34 8.23
CA GLY A 158 17.21 23.71 8.70
C GLY A 158 18.44 24.47 8.18
N ASP A 159 19.22 23.89 7.26
CA ASP A 159 20.48 24.46 6.77
C ASP A 159 20.47 24.74 5.27
N VAL A 160 20.11 25.98 4.92
CA VAL A 160 20.11 26.49 3.53
C VAL A 160 21.54 26.55 2.96
N SER A 161 22.51 26.95 3.79
CA SER A 161 23.90 27.13 3.38
C SER A 161 24.64 25.81 3.16
N GLY A 162 24.30 24.79 3.94
CA GLY A 162 24.93 23.47 3.92
C GLY A 162 24.83 22.82 2.55
N TRP A 163 23.69 22.94 1.87
CA TRP A 163 23.48 22.37 0.52
C TRP A 163 24.54 22.82 -0.49
N PHE A 164 24.84 24.11 -0.51
CA PHE A 164 25.81 24.67 -1.45
C PHE A 164 27.25 24.26 -1.13
N GLY A 165 27.54 23.87 0.12
CA GLY A 165 28.80 23.29 0.55
C GLY A 165 28.95 21.79 0.25
N LEU A 166 27.86 21.08 -0.06
CA LEU A 166 27.91 19.66 -0.38
C LEU A 166 28.55 19.40 -1.74
N ARG A 167 29.30 18.30 -1.83
CA ARG A 167 29.76 17.73 -3.11
C ARG A 167 28.58 17.17 -3.89
N ILE A 168 28.72 17.07 -5.22
CA ILE A 168 27.69 16.50 -6.12
C ILE A 168 27.21 15.13 -5.63
N GLN A 169 28.15 14.24 -5.25
CA GLN A 169 27.81 12.91 -4.72
C GLN A 169 26.94 12.95 -3.45
N GLN A 170 27.18 13.92 -2.57
CA GLN A 170 26.40 14.07 -1.34
C GLN A 170 25.00 14.61 -1.63
N ARG A 171 24.86 15.52 -2.61
CA ARG A 171 23.55 16.00 -3.08
C ARG A 171 22.75 14.86 -3.70
N ASP A 172 23.37 14.07 -4.57
CA ASP A 172 22.74 12.91 -5.20
C ASP A 172 22.31 11.86 -4.15
N GLU A 173 23.17 11.60 -3.16
CA GLU A 173 22.86 10.69 -2.05
C GLU A 173 21.68 11.19 -1.22
N ALA A 174 21.67 12.46 -0.80
CA ALA A 174 20.55 13.05 -0.05
C ALA A 174 19.22 12.96 -0.80
N MET A 175 19.23 13.26 -2.11
CA MET A 175 18.03 13.19 -2.94
C MET A 175 17.58 11.76 -3.20
N THR A 176 18.52 10.82 -3.34
CA THR A 176 18.21 9.39 -3.47
C THR A 176 17.51 8.89 -2.20
N VAL A 177 18.06 9.20 -1.02
CA VAL A 177 17.48 8.81 0.28
C VAL A 177 16.08 9.39 0.47
N TYR A 178 15.86 10.64 0.06
CA TYR A 178 14.54 11.26 0.13
C TYR A 178 13.53 10.56 -0.78
N ARG A 179 13.88 10.35 -2.06
CA ARG A 179 12.98 9.75 -3.07
C ARG A 179 12.62 8.31 -2.75
N ASP A 180 13.60 7.53 -2.30
CA ASP A 180 13.42 6.14 -1.87
C ASP A 180 12.43 6.06 -0.69
N ALA A 181 12.62 6.92 0.32
CA ALA A 181 11.73 7.00 1.47
C ALA A 181 10.31 7.46 1.10
N PHE A 182 10.21 8.45 0.19
CA PHE A 182 8.93 8.91 -0.34
C PHE A 182 8.18 7.79 -1.04
N ALA A 183 8.82 7.12 -2.00
CA ALA A 183 8.16 6.11 -2.85
C ALA A 183 7.68 4.92 -2.02
N THR A 184 8.57 4.38 -1.16
CA THR A 184 8.25 3.25 -0.28
C THR A 184 7.04 3.56 0.60
N VAL A 185 7.06 4.72 1.27
CA VAL A 185 6.00 5.08 2.22
C VAL A 185 4.71 5.48 1.51
N ALA A 186 4.78 6.11 0.34
CA ALA A 186 3.59 6.44 -0.43
C ALA A 186 2.86 5.16 -0.89
N GLU A 187 3.59 4.16 -1.39
CA GLU A 187 3.00 2.88 -1.82
C GLU A 187 2.38 2.13 -0.64
N GLU A 188 3.12 1.95 0.46
CA GLU A 188 2.62 1.31 1.68
C GLU A 188 1.37 2.00 2.21
N ARG A 189 1.40 3.34 2.28
CA ARG A 189 0.27 4.13 2.77
C ARG A 189 -0.94 4.08 1.85
N VAL A 190 -0.74 4.02 0.53
CA VAL A 190 -1.85 3.81 -0.42
C VAL A 190 -2.48 2.44 -0.19
N ALA A 191 -1.68 1.38 -0.04
CA ALA A 191 -2.20 0.04 0.25
C ALA A 191 -3.05 0.04 1.54
N ASP A 192 -2.56 0.64 2.63
CA ASP A 192 -3.31 0.77 3.89
C ASP A 192 -4.66 1.48 3.69
N LEU A 193 -4.66 2.61 2.97
CA LEU A 193 -5.86 3.40 2.71
C LEU A 193 -6.84 2.65 1.80
N CYS A 194 -6.34 1.90 0.82
CA CYS A 194 -7.15 1.03 -0.02
C CYS A 194 -7.73 -0.13 0.78
N HIS A 195 -6.98 -0.77 1.70
CA HIS A 195 -7.52 -1.80 2.59
C HIS A 195 -8.63 -1.23 3.47
N LEU A 196 -8.45 -0.03 4.01
CA LEU A 196 -9.48 0.64 4.81
C LEU A 196 -10.74 0.92 3.99
N ALA A 197 -10.57 1.44 2.78
CA ALA A 197 -11.67 1.79 1.88
C ALA A 197 -12.41 0.56 1.35
N ALA A 198 -11.68 -0.51 1.01
CA ALA A 198 -12.22 -1.78 0.50
C ALA A 198 -12.92 -2.61 1.60
N SER A 199 -12.56 -2.39 2.86
CA SER A 199 -13.07 -3.16 4.00
C SER A 199 -14.59 -2.99 4.16
N PRO A 200 -15.35 -4.10 4.31
CA PRO A 200 -16.77 -4.01 4.64
C PRO A 200 -17.02 -3.46 6.06
N THR A 201 -16.00 -3.45 6.91
CA THR A 201 -16.08 -3.00 8.31
C THR A 201 -15.38 -1.67 8.57
N GLY A 202 -14.68 -1.11 7.58
CA GLY A 202 -13.87 0.10 7.75
C GLY A 202 -12.65 -0.10 8.65
N ARG A 203 -12.13 -1.33 8.78
CA ARG A 203 -10.85 -1.68 9.42
C ARG A 203 -10.11 -2.73 8.59
N ASP A 204 -8.79 -2.83 8.75
CA ASP A 204 -8.02 -3.91 8.14
C ASP A 204 -8.46 -5.26 8.73
N VAL A 205 -8.76 -6.20 7.82
CA VAL A 205 -9.23 -7.56 8.11
C VAL A 205 -8.44 -8.60 7.29
N SER A 206 -7.30 -8.21 6.72
CA SER A 206 -6.43 -9.08 5.92
C SER A 206 -5.88 -10.28 6.68
N HIS A 207 -5.81 -10.22 8.02
CA HIS A 207 -5.45 -11.35 8.86
C HIS A 207 -6.50 -12.47 8.86
N LEU A 208 -7.74 -12.17 8.46
CA LEU A 208 -8.86 -13.12 8.39
C LEU A 208 -9.04 -13.71 6.98
N HIS A 209 -8.06 -13.51 6.08
CA HIS A 209 -8.06 -14.12 4.75
C HIS A 209 -8.15 -15.65 4.87
N PRO A 210 -8.93 -16.35 4.03
CA PRO A 210 -9.19 -17.79 4.17
C PRO A 210 -7.92 -18.65 4.26
N ASP A 211 -6.88 -18.31 3.49
CA ASP A 211 -5.57 -19.00 3.54
C ASP A 211 -4.83 -18.89 4.89
N ARG A 212 -5.27 -17.99 5.77
CA ARG A 212 -4.68 -17.73 7.09
C ARG A 212 -5.54 -18.26 8.24
N VAL A 213 -6.76 -18.73 7.97
CA VAL A 213 -7.69 -19.22 9.00
C VAL A 213 -7.46 -20.72 9.21
N HIS A 214 -7.10 -21.11 10.43
CA HIS A 214 -6.91 -22.51 10.81
C HIS A 214 -7.98 -22.97 11.80
N LEU A 215 -8.00 -24.27 12.11
CA LEU A 215 -8.86 -24.82 13.15
C LEU A 215 -8.59 -24.13 14.49
N GLY A 216 -9.62 -23.55 15.08
CA GLY A 216 -9.57 -22.76 16.31
C GLY A 216 -9.55 -21.24 16.08
N ASP A 217 -9.27 -20.79 14.86
CA ASP A 217 -9.18 -19.37 14.54
C ASP A 217 -10.55 -18.78 14.22
N VAL A 218 -10.68 -17.47 14.41
CA VAL A 218 -11.84 -16.73 13.91
C VAL A 218 -11.66 -16.47 12.42
N GLY A 219 -12.70 -16.75 11.65
CA GLY A 219 -12.76 -16.47 10.21
C GLY A 219 -14.11 -15.86 9.82
N VAL A 220 -14.23 -15.54 8.55
CA VAL A 220 -15.49 -15.10 7.92
C VAL A 220 -15.95 -16.22 7.00
N PHE A 221 -17.19 -16.66 7.21
CA PHE A 221 -17.77 -17.77 6.47
C PHE A 221 -18.98 -17.31 5.67
N SER A 222 -19.18 -17.87 4.49
CA SER A 222 -20.37 -17.65 3.71
C SER A 222 -20.86 -18.94 3.08
N GLY A 223 -22.15 -18.97 2.75
CA GLY A 223 -22.74 -20.07 2.01
C GLY A 223 -22.65 -19.82 0.52
N GLU A 224 -22.53 -20.89 -0.27
CA GLU A 224 -22.51 -20.83 -1.75
C GLU A 224 -23.68 -20.01 -2.32
N TRP A 225 -24.85 -20.05 -1.69
CA TRP A 225 -26.04 -19.30 -2.11
C TRP A 225 -25.89 -17.79 -2.03
N ALA A 226 -24.96 -17.28 -1.23
CA ALA A 226 -24.70 -15.85 -1.09
C ALA A 226 -23.68 -15.34 -2.12
N MET A 227 -23.10 -16.24 -2.91
CA MET A 227 -22.17 -15.91 -3.97
C MET A 227 -22.88 -15.32 -5.17
N THR A 228 -22.30 -14.25 -5.70
CA THR A 228 -22.74 -13.52 -6.88
C THR A 228 -21.53 -13.19 -7.73
N ALA A 229 -21.71 -13.08 -9.04
CA ALA A 229 -20.64 -12.60 -9.91
C ALA A 229 -20.40 -11.11 -9.63
N GLY A 230 -19.16 -10.77 -9.27
CA GLY A 230 -18.71 -9.40 -9.13
C GLY A 230 -18.71 -8.64 -10.44
N PRO A 231 -18.70 -7.30 -10.39
CA PRO A 231 -18.57 -6.46 -11.59
C PRO A 231 -17.26 -6.72 -12.37
N ASP A 232 -16.26 -7.31 -11.71
CA ASP A 232 -14.95 -7.65 -12.28
C ASP A 232 -14.81 -9.13 -12.67
N GLY A 233 -15.88 -9.92 -12.48
CA GLY A 233 -15.86 -11.37 -12.70
C GLY A 233 -15.38 -12.19 -11.50
N ASP A 234 -14.96 -11.55 -10.41
CA ASP A 234 -14.59 -12.21 -9.16
C ASP A 234 -15.82 -12.66 -8.36
N ASP A 235 -15.66 -13.72 -7.57
CA ASP A 235 -16.72 -14.21 -6.68
C ASP A 235 -16.97 -13.21 -5.54
N ARG A 236 -18.23 -12.80 -5.37
CA ARG A 236 -18.66 -11.81 -4.38
C ARG A 236 -19.73 -12.35 -3.49
N PHE A 237 -19.58 -12.13 -2.19
CA PHE A 237 -20.53 -12.58 -1.20
C PHE A 237 -21.33 -11.38 -0.67
N GLU A 238 -22.66 -11.43 -0.80
CA GLU A 238 -23.53 -10.38 -0.26
C GLU A 238 -23.38 -10.25 1.26
N ILE A 239 -23.10 -11.37 1.94
CA ILE A 239 -22.87 -11.42 3.37
C ILE A 239 -21.82 -12.47 3.74
N GLY A 240 -20.98 -12.13 4.72
CA GLY A 240 -20.17 -13.08 5.50
C GLY A 240 -20.60 -13.11 6.97
N PHE A 241 -20.31 -14.21 7.65
CA PHE A 241 -20.65 -14.46 9.05
C PHE A 241 -19.38 -14.77 9.83
N ALA A 242 -19.13 -14.02 10.90
CA ALA A 242 -17.99 -14.25 11.77
C ALA A 242 -18.21 -15.50 12.63
N GLY A 243 -17.20 -16.36 12.71
CA GLY A 243 -17.24 -17.57 13.51
C GLY A 243 -15.86 -18.13 13.81
N THR A 244 -15.81 -19.13 14.68
CA THR A 244 -14.59 -19.90 14.94
C THR A 244 -14.60 -21.16 14.10
N LEU A 245 -13.61 -21.39 13.26
CA LEU A 245 -13.49 -22.64 12.51
C LEU A 245 -13.22 -23.78 13.48
N ILE A 246 -14.05 -24.82 13.50
CA ILE A 246 -13.89 -25.94 14.45
C ILE A 246 -13.64 -27.28 13.78
N ASP A 247 -14.07 -27.46 12.53
CA ASP A 247 -13.81 -28.67 11.74
C ASP A 247 -14.01 -28.42 10.24
N HIS A 248 -13.72 -29.42 9.43
CA HIS A 248 -14.18 -29.51 8.04
C HIS A 248 -14.95 -30.80 7.80
N TRP A 249 -16.05 -30.72 7.07
CA TRP A 249 -16.84 -31.89 6.69
C TRP A 249 -17.05 -31.91 5.17
N ASN A 250 -16.57 -32.96 4.51
CA ASN A 250 -16.58 -33.08 3.04
C ASN A 250 -15.97 -31.88 2.31
N GLY A 251 -14.97 -31.22 2.91
CA GLY A 251 -14.33 -30.02 2.37
C GLY A 251 -14.98 -28.70 2.76
N TRP A 252 -16.19 -28.73 3.34
CA TRP A 252 -16.89 -27.53 3.81
C TRP A 252 -16.52 -27.17 5.23
N ALA A 253 -16.49 -25.88 5.54
CA ALA A 253 -16.22 -25.37 6.86
C ALA A 253 -17.34 -25.76 7.84
N VAL A 254 -16.94 -26.15 9.06
CA VAL A 254 -17.82 -26.27 10.21
C VAL A 254 -17.34 -25.26 11.23
N PHE A 255 -18.18 -24.30 11.60
CA PHE A 255 -17.79 -23.21 12.48
C PHE A 255 -18.78 -23.00 13.61
N SER A 256 -18.25 -22.54 14.74
CA SER A 256 -19.02 -22.13 15.91
C SER A 256 -19.30 -20.63 15.86
N CYS A 257 -20.55 -20.22 16.06
CA CYS A 257 -20.94 -18.81 16.03
C CYS A 257 -21.82 -18.41 17.23
N THR A 258 -21.93 -17.12 17.48
CA THR A 258 -22.78 -16.59 18.55
C THR A 258 -24.26 -16.58 18.12
N ARG A 259 -25.18 -16.47 19.09
CA ARG A 259 -26.61 -16.36 18.80
C ARG A 259 -26.95 -15.25 17.79
N PRO A 260 -26.43 -14.01 17.90
CA PRO A 260 -26.74 -12.97 16.91
C PRO A 260 -26.30 -13.32 15.49
N VAL A 261 -25.18 -14.05 15.34
CA VAL A 261 -24.72 -14.52 14.02
C VAL A 261 -25.66 -15.61 13.49
N ALA A 262 -26.06 -16.58 14.33
CA ALA A 262 -27.02 -17.61 13.94
C ALA A 262 -28.40 -17.00 13.54
N GLU A 263 -28.88 -16.00 14.27
CA GLU A 263 -30.09 -15.25 13.92
C GLU A 263 -29.96 -14.50 12.60
N ALA A 264 -28.76 -13.96 12.29
CA ALA A 264 -28.51 -13.33 11.01
C ALA A 264 -28.46 -14.33 9.84
N ILE A 265 -27.94 -15.54 10.06
CA ILE A 265 -27.98 -16.64 9.08
C ILE A 265 -29.44 -16.99 8.76
N VAL A 266 -30.27 -17.17 9.79
CA VAL A 266 -31.72 -17.42 9.65
C VAL A 266 -32.40 -16.29 8.86
N ALA A 267 -32.12 -15.04 9.22
CA ALA A 267 -32.70 -13.89 8.52
C ALA A 267 -32.28 -13.83 7.04
N ASP A 268 -31.04 -14.18 6.71
CA ASP A 268 -30.57 -14.20 5.32
C ASP A 268 -31.19 -15.36 4.51
N GLN A 269 -31.37 -16.53 5.12
CA GLN A 269 -32.10 -17.65 4.50
C GLN A 269 -33.57 -17.29 4.21
N TYR A 270 -34.25 -16.61 5.14
CA TYR A 270 -35.60 -16.10 4.87
C TYR A 270 -35.63 -15.12 3.69
N ARG A 271 -34.66 -14.21 3.61
CA ARG A 271 -34.54 -13.28 2.49
C ARG A 271 -34.35 -14.01 1.16
N LEU A 272 -33.51 -15.05 1.12
CA LEU A 272 -33.28 -15.88 -0.07
C LEU A 272 -34.56 -16.62 -0.49
N ARG A 273 -35.26 -17.25 0.47
CA ARG A 273 -36.54 -17.94 0.23
C ARG A 273 -37.59 -16.97 -0.32
N ASP A 274 -37.68 -15.75 0.22
CA ASP A 274 -38.57 -14.69 -0.28
C ASP A 274 -38.22 -14.22 -1.70
N GLN A 275 -36.93 -14.15 -2.04
CA GLN A 275 -36.47 -13.83 -3.39
C GLN A 275 -36.83 -14.95 -4.39
N HIS A 276 -36.58 -16.21 -4.01
CA HIS A 276 -36.93 -17.36 -4.83
C HIS A 276 -38.43 -17.47 -5.05
N CYS A 277 -39.23 -17.29 -3.99
CA CYS A 277 -40.70 -17.25 -4.08
C CYS A 277 -41.18 -16.16 -5.07
N ARG A 278 -40.59 -14.96 -5.03
CA ARG A 278 -40.89 -13.90 -6.00
C ARG A 278 -40.51 -14.30 -7.43
N SER A 279 -39.33 -14.89 -7.63
CA SER A 279 -38.90 -15.37 -8.96
C SER A 279 -39.86 -16.44 -9.52
N LEU A 280 -40.29 -17.40 -8.69
CA LEU A 280 -41.26 -18.42 -9.09
C LEU A 280 -42.62 -17.81 -9.46
N ARG A 281 -43.09 -16.79 -8.73
CA ARG A 281 -44.30 -16.03 -9.10
C ARG A 281 -44.15 -15.35 -10.46
N GLU A 282 -43.02 -14.71 -10.72
CA GLU A 282 -42.74 -14.06 -12.01
C GLU A 282 -42.69 -15.07 -13.17
N GLN A 283 -42.26 -16.30 -12.90
CA GLN A 283 -42.28 -17.43 -13.83
C GLN A 283 -43.67 -18.06 -14.02
N GLY A 284 -44.70 -17.57 -13.32
CA GLY A 284 -46.09 -18.03 -13.45
C GLY A 284 -46.41 -19.31 -12.67
N VAL A 285 -45.62 -19.66 -11.65
CA VAL A 285 -45.94 -20.76 -10.75
C VAL A 285 -47.23 -20.44 -9.96
N PRO A 286 -48.21 -21.35 -9.89
CA PRO A 286 -49.44 -21.14 -9.11
C PRO A 286 -49.16 -20.91 -7.63
N GLU A 287 -49.97 -20.08 -6.97
CA GLU A 287 -49.79 -19.71 -5.56
C GLU A 287 -49.76 -20.93 -4.62
N ASP A 288 -50.66 -21.89 -4.84
CA ASP A 288 -50.75 -23.14 -4.08
C ASP A 288 -49.52 -24.06 -4.22
N ASP A 289 -48.66 -23.81 -5.22
CA ASP A 289 -47.45 -24.60 -5.51
C ASP A 289 -46.15 -23.91 -5.06
N LEU A 290 -46.20 -22.64 -4.65
CA LEU A 290 -45.00 -21.84 -4.36
C LEU A 290 -44.20 -22.42 -3.20
N ASP A 291 -44.83 -22.59 -2.04
CA ASP A 291 -44.15 -23.05 -0.81
C ASP A 291 -43.50 -24.41 -1.05
N ARG A 292 -44.22 -25.33 -1.67
CA ARG A 292 -43.71 -26.66 -2.03
C ARG A 292 -42.47 -26.59 -2.94
N ARG A 293 -42.42 -25.64 -3.89
CA ARG A 293 -41.25 -25.47 -4.76
C ARG A 293 -40.09 -24.80 -4.05
N VAL A 294 -40.36 -23.81 -3.20
CA VAL A 294 -39.32 -23.17 -2.39
C VAL A 294 -38.68 -24.19 -1.45
N ASP A 295 -39.49 -24.99 -0.76
CA ASP A 295 -39.02 -26.03 0.17
C ASP A 295 -38.24 -27.17 -0.52
N ALA A 296 -38.53 -27.42 -1.79
CA ALA A 296 -37.79 -28.40 -2.59
C ALA A 296 -36.39 -27.92 -3.00
N ASP A 297 -36.18 -26.60 -3.09
CA ASP A 297 -34.92 -26.01 -3.55
C ASP A 297 -34.10 -25.43 -2.38
N LEU A 298 -34.75 -25.03 -1.28
CA LEU A 298 -34.14 -24.34 -0.14
C LEU A 298 -34.68 -24.91 1.18
N ALA A 299 -33.79 -25.24 2.11
CA ALA A 299 -34.19 -25.63 3.46
C ALA A 299 -34.90 -24.49 4.20
N ASP A 300 -35.80 -24.81 5.14
CA ASP A 300 -36.41 -23.82 6.04
C ASP A 300 -35.61 -23.75 7.35
N LEU A 301 -35.15 -22.55 7.70
CA LEU A 301 -34.31 -22.31 8.85
C LEU A 301 -35.05 -21.41 9.84
N SER A 302 -35.20 -21.87 11.08
CA SER A 302 -35.96 -21.15 12.10
C SER A 302 -35.41 -21.41 13.50
N PHE A 303 -35.87 -20.62 14.48
CA PHE A 303 -35.62 -20.87 15.89
C PHE A 303 -36.87 -21.44 16.57
N ASP A 304 -36.69 -22.55 17.29
CA ASP A 304 -37.64 -23.07 18.27
C ASP A 304 -37.09 -22.83 19.68
N GLY A 305 -37.43 -21.67 20.24
CA GLY A 305 -36.82 -21.17 21.47
C GLY A 305 -35.35 -20.84 21.26
N ASP A 306 -34.47 -21.64 21.88
CA ASP A 306 -33.01 -21.52 21.75
C ASP A 306 -32.43 -22.57 20.78
N VAL A 307 -33.26 -23.42 20.17
CA VAL A 307 -32.78 -24.45 19.25
C VAL A 307 -32.91 -23.92 17.82
N LEU A 308 -31.80 -23.89 17.10
CA LEU A 308 -31.81 -23.66 15.65
C LEU A 308 -32.34 -24.92 14.97
N VAL A 309 -33.39 -24.78 14.18
CA VAL A 309 -34.06 -25.87 13.48
C VAL A 309 -33.89 -25.68 11.99
N ALA A 310 -33.33 -26.69 11.34
CA ALA A 310 -33.26 -26.78 9.90
C ALA A 310 -34.16 -27.89 9.40
N ASP A 311 -35.26 -27.50 8.76
CA ASP A 311 -36.20 -28.43 8.14
C ASP A 311 -35.81 -28.62 6.67
N GLN A 312 -35.36 -29.83 6.36
CA GLN A 312 -34.87 -30.21 5.04
C GLN A 312 -35.68 -31.37 4.46
N ARG A 313 -36.86 -31.66 5.03
CA ARG A 313 -37.65 -32.82 4.65
C ARG A 313 -38.04 -32.81 3.18
N ALA A 314 -38.41 -31.62 2.67
CA ALA A 314 -38.75 -31.44 1.27
C ALA A 314 -37.50 -31.45 0.36
N LEU A 315 -36.43 -30.77 0.76
CA LEU A 315 -35.17 -30.70 0.01
C LEU A 315 -34.51 -32.08 -0.16
N SER A 316 -34.55 -32.92 0.88
CA SER A 316 -33.89 -34.24 0.91
C SER A 316 -34.81 -35.40 0.54
N ASP A 317 -36.12 -35.15 0.34
CA ASP A 317 -37.15 -36.19 0.23
C ASP A 317 -37.06 -37.24 1.37
N ASP A 318 -36.77 -36.77 2.58
CA ASP A 318 -36.59 -37.60 3.78
C ASP A 318 -37.41 -37.02 4.94
N PRO A 319 -38.46 -37.69 5.44
CA PRO A 319 -39.31 -37.19 6.51
C PRO A 319 -38.59 -36.97 7.85
N GLU A 320 -37.41 -37.58 8.04
CA GLU A 320 -36.60 -37.46 9.25
C GLU A 320 -35.47 -36.42 9.11
N ALA A 321 -35.34 -35.75 7.95
CA ALA A 321 -34.33 -34.73 7.70
C ALA A 321 -34.67 -33.38 8.38
N ILE A 322 -34.77 -33.42 9.71
CA ILE A 322 -34.82 -32.24 10.57
C ILE A 322 -33.59 -32.22 11.45
N GLU A 323 -32.75 -31.21 11.27
CA GLU A 323 -31.59 -30.98 12.12
C GLU A 323 -31.94 -29.98 13.22
N ARG A 324 -31.51 -30.27 14.45
CA ARG A 324 -31.76 -29.44 15.63
C ARG A 324 -30.45 -29.16 16.33
N VAL A 325 -30.01 -27.91 16.27
CA VAL A 325 -28.75 -27.45 16.86
C VAL A 325 -29.06 -26.65 18.10
N ALA A 326 -28.85 -27.27 19.26
CA ALA A 326 -28.89 -26.57 20.54
C ALA A 326 -27.57 -25.81 20.76
N PRO A 327 -27.58 -24.68 21.47
CA PRO A 327 -26.36 -23.99 21.84
C PRO A 327 -25.53 -24.85 22.79
N ASP A 328 -24.21 -24.69 22.72
CA ASP A 328 -23.28 -25.31 23.67
C ASP A 328 -23.32 -24.60 25.04
N GLY A 329 -22.42 -25.02 25.95
CA GLY A 329 -22.32 -24.46 27.30
C GLY A 329 -22.00 -22.96 27.34
N ASP A 330 -21.45 -22.41 26.25
CA ASP A 330 -21.09 -21.00 26.11
C ASP A 330 -22.16 -20.22 25.29
N GLY A 331 -23.28 -20.85 24.95
CA GLY A 331 -24.37 -20.23 24.19
C GLY A 331 -24.08 -20.13 22.69
N ARG A 332 -23.10 -20.85 22.16
CA ARG A 332 -22.70 -20.83 20.75
C ARG A 332 -23.33 -21.97 19.96
N TYR A 333 -23.52 -21.74 18.67
CA TYR A 333 -24.15 -22.68 17.74
C TYR A 333 -23.09 -23.25 16.80
N VAL A 334 -23.12 -24.56 16.60
CA VAL A 334 -22.30 -25.22 15.59
C VAL A 334 -23.05 -25.22 14.27
N VAL A 335 -22.54 -24.43 13.32
CA VAL A 335 -23.04 -24.37 11.96
C VAL A 335 -22.20 -25.32 11.12
N MET A 336 -22.83 -26.31 10.50
CA MET A 336 -22.12 -27.45 9.90
C MET A 336 -22.47 -27.71 8.43
N GLY A 337 -21.54 -28.41 7.78
CA GLY A 337 -21.50 -28.63 6.34
C GLY A 337 -22.45 -29.67 5.75
N ARG A 338 -23.52 -30.13 6.45
CA ARG A 338 -24.39 -31.20 5.92
C ARG A 338 -25.23 -30.75 4.74
N SER A 339 -26.01 -29.71 4.96
CA SER A 339 -27.03 -29.25 4.02
C SER A 339 -26.78 -27.81 3.57
N TRP A 340 -25.67 -27.26 4.08
CA TRP A 340 -25.18 -25.93 3.80
C TRP A 340 -23.69 -26.03 3.54
N CYS A 341 -23.33 -25.79 2.29
CA CYS A 341 -21.95 -25.73 1.88
C CYS A 341 -21.38 -24.38 2.35
N TRP A 342 -20.63 -24.40 3.45
CA TRP A 342 -19.98 -23.22 4.01
C TRP A 342 -18.51 -23.17 3.59
N GLU A 343 -18.06 -21.99 3.19
CA GLU A 343 -16.66 -21.72 2.85
C GLU A 343 -16.12 -20.62 3.76
N ALA A 344 -14.84 -20.73 4.11
CA ALA A 344 -14.10 -19.56 4.57
C ALA A 344 -13.89 -18.65 3.36
N VAL A 345 -14.28 -17.38 3.46
CA VAL A 345 -14.23 -16.43 2.36
C VAL A 345 -13.34 -15.25 2.73
N ASP A 346 -12.74 -14.61 1.72
CA ASP A 346 -12.03 -13.36 1.94
C ASP A 346 -13.02 -12.31 2.49
N PRO A 347 -12.78 -11.73 3.68
CA PRO A 347 -13.61 -10.64 4.19
C PRO A 347 -13.76 -9.49 3.20
N TYR A 348 -12.76 -9.21 2.36
CA TYR A 348 -12.83 -8.20 1.32
C TYR A 348 -13.73 -8.60 0.15
N ALA A 349 -14.06 -9.87 -0.03
CA ALA A 349 -15.06 -10.32 -1.00
C ALA A 349 -16.51 -10.10 -0.49
N CYS A 350 -16.71 -9.87 0.82
CA CYS A 350 -18.02 -9.64 1.42
C CYS A 350 -18.50 -8.19 1.31
N ASP A 351 -19.79 -7.97 1.07
CA ASP A 351 -20.40 -6.61 1.13
C ASP A 351 -20.67 -6.15 2.56
N ARG A 352 -21.10 -7.09 3.41
CA ARG A 352 -21.28 -6.92 4.85
C ARG A 352 -20.80 -8.15 5.59
N ILE A 353 -20.35 -7.95 6.81
CA ILE A 353 -20.00 -9.04 7.73
C ILE A 353 -20.84 -8.90 9.00
N VAL A 354 -21.42 -10.00 9.47
CA VAL A 354 -22.18 -10.04 10.73
C VAL A 354 -21.40 -10.80 11.78
N GLY A 355 -21.28 -10.20 12.97
CA GLY A 355 -20.58 -10.74 14.13
C GLY A 355 -19.29 -9.98 14.44
N ASP A 356 -18.69 -10.32 15.57
CA ASP A 356 -17.49 -9.66 16.07
C ASP A 356 -16.24 -10.29 15.46
N LEU A 357 -15.43 -9.47 14.78
CA LEU A 357 -14.11 -9.88 14.29
C LEU A 357 -13.01 -9.45 15.26
N PRO A 358 -12.01 -10.30 15.52
CA PRO A 358 -10.90 -9.95 16.38
C PRO A 358 -10.06 -8.84 15.74
N ASP A 359 -9.49 -7.99 16.58
CA ASP A 359 -8.45 -7.07 16.13
C ASP A 359 -7.20 -7.85 15.72
N PRO A 360 -6.33 -7.29 14.84
CA PRO A 360 -5.14 -7.99 14.35
C PRO A 360 -4.20 -8.50 15.45
N ASN A 361 -4.24 -7.88 16.64
CA ASN A 361 -3.42 -8.25 17.79
C ASN A 361 -4.04 -9.32 18.70
N GLN A 362 -5.23 -9.82 18.36
CA GLN A 362 -6.01 -10.80 19.14
C GLN A 362 -6.28 -12.10 18.37
N ALA A 363 -5.85 -12.18 17.11
CA ALA A 363 -5.95 -13.35 16.26
C ALA A 363 -4.79 -14.32 16.51
#